data_AF-A0A7Y5DC46-F1
#
_entry.id   AF-A0A7Y5DC46-F1
#
_cell.length_a   1.000
_cell.length_b   1.000
_cell.length_c   1.000
_cell.angle_alpha   90.00
_cell.angle_beta   90.00
_cell.angle_gamma   90.00
#
_symmetry.space_group_name_H-M   'P 1'
#
loop_
_entity.id
_entity.type
_entity.pdbx_description
1 polymer ?
#
loop_
_entity_poly.entity_id
_entity_poly.type
_entity_poly.pdbx_seq_one_letter_code
_entity_poly.pdbx_strand_id
1 'polypeptide(L)' 'MQLPIETINKKNITEELDKKNIAVATSIQLQQLINDIELQLYAPFAEKEKMQELYESTADIIQLLDTYKS' A
#
# COMPACT_ATOMS: atom_id res chain seq x y z
N MET A 1 11.83 -2.82 2.20
CA MET A 1 11.09 -3.96 1.63
C MET A 1 11.73 -4.28 0.30
N GLN A 2 12.11 -5.53 0.05
CA GLN A 2 12.58 -5.98 -1.26
C GLN A 2 11.74 -7.21 -1.63
N LEU A 3 10.52 -6.96 -2.10
CA LEU A 3 9.69 -8.00 -2.70
C LEU A 3 9.87 -7.93 -4.22
N PRO A 4 10.25 -9.03 -4.89
CA PRO A 4 10.24 -9.10 -6.35
C PRO A 4 8.84 -8.78 -6.88
N ILE A 5 8.74 -7.94 -7.93
CA ILE A 5 7.45 -7.51 -8.52
C ILE A 5 6.55 -8.71 -8.87
N GLU A 6 7.14 -9.79 -9.38
CA GLU A 6 6.45 -11.03 -9.77
C GLU A 6 5.79 -11.76 -8.58
N THR A 7 6.22 -11.45 -7.36
CA THR A 7 5.72 -12.04 -6.12
C THR A 7 4.93 -11.04 -5.27
N ILE A 8 4.77 -9.80 -5.74
CA ILE A 8 3.98 -8.79 -5.03
C ILE A 8 2.51 -9.15 -5.13
N ASN A 9 1.91 -9.48 -3.99
CA ASN A 9 0.48 -9.65 -3.81
C ASN A 9 0.13 -9.32 -2.34
N LYS A 10 -1.17 -9.11 -2.04
CA LYS A 10 -1.62 -8.72 -0.70
C LYS A 10 -1.13 -9.64 0.40
N LYS A 11 -1.10 -10.96 0.16
CA LYS A 11 -0.63 -11.96 1.12
C LYS A 11 0.85 -11.78 1.44
N ASN A 12 1.69 -11.74 0.40
CA ASN A 12 3.14 -11.61 0.57
C ASN A 12 3.54 -10.25 1.18
N ILE A 13 2.78 -9.19 0.87
CA ILE A 13 2.94 -7.88 1.53
C ILE A 13 2.65 -8.00 3.03
N THR A 14 1.51 -8.57 3.41
CA THR A 14 1.16 -8.76 4.84
C THR A 14 2.22 -9.57 5.58
N GLU A 15 2.69 -10.67 5.00
CA GLU A 15 3.74 -11.49 5.61
C GLU A 15 5.04 -10.71 5.83
N GLU A 16 5.42 -9.80 4.92
CA GLU A 16 6.60 -8.95 5.09
C GLU A 16 6.41 -7.82 6.12
N LEU A 17 5.19 -7.27 6.23
CA LEU A 17 4.87 -6.30 7.27
C LEU A 17 4.93 -6.94 8.66
N ASP A 18 4.38 -8.15 8.80
CA ASP A 18 4.41 -8.92 10.04
C ASP A 18 5.84 -9.25 10.47
N LYS A 19 6.68 -9.72 9.53
CA LYS A 19 8.11 -9.99 9.80
C LYS A 19 8.87 -8.75 10.27
N LYS A 20 8.41 -7.56 9.90
CA LYS A 20 9.00 -6.27 10.24
C LYS A 20 8.40 -5.62 11.49
N ASN A 21 7.48 -6.31 12.18
CA ASN A 21 6.76 -5.77 13.33
C ASN A 21 6.11 -4.41 13.04
N ILE A 22 5.64 -4.21 11.80
CA ILE A 22 4.87 -3.03 11.42
C ILE A 22 3.57 -3.04 12.23
N ALA A 23 3.15 -1.87 12.72
CA ALA A 23 1.92 -1.79 13.49
C ALA A 23 0.71 -2.25 12.66
N VAL A 24 -0.19 -3.03 13.29
CA VAL A 24 -1.38 -3.57 12.63
C VAL A 24 -2.21 -2.48 11.95
N ALA A 25 -2.32 -1.30 12.58
CA ALA A 25 -3.02 -0.15 12.00
C ALA A 25 -2.41 0.30 10.65
N THR A 26 -1.09 0.38 10.57
CA THR A 26 -0.35 0.70 9.34
C THR A 26 -0.53 -0.37 8.27
N SER A 27 -0.53 -1.65 8.67
CA SER A 27 -0.80 -2.76 7.75
C SER A 27 -2.22 -2.68 7.18
N ILE A 28 -3.21 -2.32 7.99
CA ILE A 28 -4.59 -2.11 7.54
C ILE A 28 -4.68 -0.95 6.54
N GLN A 29 -4.02 0.17 6.82
CA GLN A 29 -3.98 1.33 5.92
C GLN A 29 -3.39 0.97 4.55
N LEU A 30 -2.30 0.19 4.51
CA LEU A 30 -1.70 -0.25 3.25
C LEU A 30 -2.65 -1.17 2.47
N GLN A 31 -3.34 -2.09 3.14
CA GLN A 31 -4.28 -2.99 2.47
C GLN A 31 -5.48 -2.23 1.90
N GLN A 32 -5.98 -1.21 2.61
CA GLN A 32 -7.04 -0.32 2.10
C GLN A 32 -6.59 0.42 0.84
N LEU A 33 -5.40 1.01 0.86
CA LEU A 33 -4.84 1.70 -0.30
C LEU A 33 -4.69 0.76 -1.51
N ILE A 34 -4.23 -0.47 -1.31
CA ILE A 34 -4.13 -1.46 -2.39
C ILE A 34 -5.52 -1.77 -2.97
N ASN A 35 -6.54 -1.91 -2.13
CA ASN A 35 -7.91 -2.13 -2.60
C ASN A 35 -8.43 -0.95 -3.43
N ASP A 36 -8.16 0.28 -3.00
CA ASP A 36 -8.64 1.49 -3.69
C ASP A 36 -7.94 1.67 -5.05
N ILE A 37 -6.64 1.33 -5.14
CA ILE A 37 -5.90 1.29 -6.41
C ILE A 37 -6.50 0.21 -7.33
N GLU A 38 -6.74 -1.00 -6.83
CA GLU A 38 -7.39 -2.07 -7.62
C GLU A 38 -8.75 -1.63 -8.14
N LEU A 39 -9.56 -0.97 -7.32
CA LEU A 39 -10.88 -0.47 -7.72
C LEU A 39 -10.78 0.53 -8.87
N GLN A 40 -9.78 1.42 -8.88
CA GLN A 40 -9.55 2.37 -9.97
C GLN A 40 -9.15 1.70 -11.28
N LEU A 41 -8.47 0.54 -11.24
CA LEU A 41 -8.12 -0.21 -12.46
C LEU A 41 -9.35 -0.78 -13.18
N TYR A 42 -10.42 -1.04 -12.43
CA TYR A 42 -11.69 -1.54 -12.96
C TYR A 42 -12.74 -0.44 -13.19
N ALA A 43 -12.48 0.78 -12.73
CA ALA A 43 -13.38 1.92 -12.93
C ALA A 43 -13.24 2.48 -14.36
N PRO A 44 -14.33 2.62 -15.12
CA PRO A 44 -14.28 3.06 -16.53
C PRO A 44 -13.84 4.52 -16.72
N PHE A 45 -13.83 5.33 -15.65
CA PHE A 45 -13.36 6.71 -15.67
C PHE A 45 -12.54 6.95 -14.41
N ALA A 46 -11.21 6.92 -14.53
CA ALA A 46 -10.35 7.35 -13.44
C ALA A 46 -10.43 8.88 -13.33
N GLU A 47 -11.14 9.37 -12.32
CA GLU A 47 -11.17 10.79 -11.98
C GLU A 47 -9.76 11.22 -11.55
N LYS A 48 -9.23 12.28 -12.15
CA LYS A 48 -7.86 12.75 -11.93
C LYS A 48 -7.58 13.10 -10.47
N GLU A 49 -8.60 13.59 -9.77
CA GLU A 49 -8.59 13.85 -8.32
C GLU A 49 -8.39 12.56 -7.52
N LYS A 50 -9.03 11.46 -7.94
CA LYS A 50 -8.90 10.16 -7.28
C LYS A 50 -7.50 9.56 -7.43
N MET A 51 -6.85 9.75 -8.57
CA MET A 51 -5.44 9.36 -8.72
C MET A 51 -4.52 10.17 -7.79
N GLN A 52 -4.80 11.46 -7.59
CA GLN A 52 -4.00 12.29 -6.70
C GLN A 52 -4.16 11.86 -5.23
N GLU A 53 -5.39 11.55 -4.78
CA GLU A 53 -5.65 11.00 -3.44
C GLU A 53 -4.88 9.69 -3.19
N LEU A 54 -4.83 8.80 -4.20
CA LEU A 54 -4.10 7.54 -4.10
C LEU A 54 -2.59 7.75 -4.05
N TYR A 55 -2.07 8.72 -4.79
CA TYR A 55 -0.67 9.09 -4.74
C TYR A 55 -0.28 9.63 -3.37
N GLU A 56 -1.05 10.57 -2.82
CA GLU A 56 -0.83 11.16 -1.49
C GLU A 56 -0.89 10.07 -0.40
N SER A 57 -1.90 9.20 -0.45
CA SER A 57 -2.03 8.06 0.47
C SER A 57 -0.85 7.08 0.37
N THR A 58 -0.33 6.85 -0.84
CA THR A 58 0.87 6.01 -1.03
C THR A 58 2.10 6.65 -0.40
N ALA A 59 2.29 7.95 -0.59
CA ALA A 59 3.41 8.69 -0.04
C ALA A 59 3.43 8.66 1.50
N ASP A 60 2.27 8.86 2.13
CA ASP A 60 2.12 8.81 3.59
C ASP A 60 2.50 7.44 4.16
N ILE A 61 2.06 6.36 3.50
CA ILE A 61 2.37 5.00 3.96
C ILE A 61 3.85 4.67 3.77
N ILE A 62 4.48 5.12 2.67
CA ILE A 62 5.93 4.96 2.47
C ILE A 62 6.69 5.66 3.60
N GLN A 63 6.31 6.90 3.92
CA GLN A 63 6.94 7.67 4.99
C GLN A 63 6.78 6.97 6.34
N LEU A 64 5.59 6.41 6.63
CA LEU A 64 5.35 5.64 7.84
C LEU A 64 6.20 4.37 7.88
N LEU A 65 6.27 3.61 6.79
CA LEU A 65 7.10 2.40 6.68
C LEU A 65 8.59 2.70 6.84
N ASP A 66 9.06 3.86 6.41
CA ASP A 66 10.45 4.29 6.60
C ASP A 66 10.78 4.55 8.08
N THR A 67 9.81 4.94 8.91
CA THR A 67 10.04 5.08 10.37
C THR A 67 10.37 3.76 11.07
N TYR A 68 9.92 2.64 10.52
CA TYR A 68 10.22 1.29 11.03
C TYR A 68 11.57 0.73 10.56
N LYS A 69 12.33 1.47 9.75
CA LYS A 69 13.69 1.07 9.33
C LYS A 69 14.79 1.53 10.30
N SER A 70 14.45 2.23 11.39
CA SER A 70 15.40 2.67 12.42
C SER A 70 15.68 1.60 13.47
#